data_AF-A0A915ESL7-F1
#
_entry.id   AF-A0A915ESL7-F1
#
_cell.length_a   1.000
_cell.length_b   1.000
_cell.length_c   1.000
_cell.angle_alpha   90.00
_cell.angle_beta   90.00
_cell.angle_gamma   90.00
#
_symmetry.space_group_name_H-M   'P 1'
#
loop_
_entity.id
_entity.type
_entity.pdbx_description
1 polymer ?
#
loop_
_entity_poly.entity_id
_entity_poly.type
_entity_poly.pdbx_seq_one_letter_code
_entity_poly.pdbx_strand_id
1 'polypeptide(L)'
;MAKAAKKKVDAAGNSDSPKKAIKRVKKSKEGPKRAMSAYMYWFIENRPRIAESCSGPEVMKAAGAEWKTVEDKSKWEKLAADDKKRFQDESAS
;
A
#
# COMPACT_ATOMS: atom_id res chain seq x y z
N MET A 1 -34.32 25.60 -0.51
CA MET A 1 -33.73 24.91 0.66
C MET A 1 -32.36 24.39 0.25
N ALA A 2 -31.29 24.94 0.83
CA ALA A 2 -29.92 24.61 0.52
C ALA A 2 -29.40 23.46 1.42
N LYS A 3 -28.71 22.49 0.82
CA LYS A 3 -27.68 21.63 1.45
C LYS A 3 -26.55 21.52 0.42
N ALA A 4 -25.49 22.33 0.49
CA ALA A 4 -24.34 22.24 1.38
C ALA A 4 -23.51 20.95 1.20
N ALA A 5 -22.47 21.09 0.36
CA ALA A 5 -21.11 20.54 0.46
C ALA A 5 -20.89 19.06 0.83
N LYS A 6 -20.35 18.29 -0.12
CA LYS A 6 -19.34 17.27 0.19
C LYS A 6 -18.31 17.10 -0.94
N LYS A 7 -17.27 17.93 -0.78
CA LYS A 7 -15.85 17.79 -1.15
C LYS A 7 -15.42 16.48 -1.83
N LYS A 8 -14.76 16.66 -2.98
CA LYS A 8 -13.84 15.77 -3.68
C LYS A 8 -13.10 14.81 -2.75
N VAL A 9 -13.09 13.53 -3.09
CA VAL A 9 -11.94 12.65 -2.90
C VAL A 9 -11.75 11.80 -4.15
N ASP A 10 -10.69 12.17 -4.85
CA ASP A 10 -10.14 11.56 -6.04
C ASP A 10 -9.47 10.24 -5.60
N ALA A 11 -10.21 9.13 -5.55
CA ALA A 11 -9.64 7.81 -5.28
C ALA A 11 -9.41 7.06 -6.61
N ALA A 12 -8.44 7.56 -7.38
CA ALA A 12 -7.79 6.81 -8.43
C ALA A 12 -7.06 5.61 -7.81
N GLY A 13 -7.70 4.44 -7.87
CA GLY A 13 -7.16 3.17 -7.41
C GLY A 13 -7.49 2.02 -8.36
N ASN A 14 -7.68 2.30 -9.66
CA ASN A 14 -7.81 1.28 -10.69
C ASN A 14 -6.45 0.59 -10.89
N SER A 15 -6.22 -0.50 -10.18
CA SER A 15 -5.07 -1.39 -10.43
C SER A 15 -5.43 -2.39 -11.54
N ASP A 16 -5.72 -1.87 -12.73
CA ASP A 16 -5.54 -2.58 -13.99
C ASP A 16 -4.36 -1.90 -14.69
N SER A 17 -3.19 -2.51 -14.59
CA SER A 17 -2.00 -2.07 -15.33
C SER A 17 -1.34 -3.31 -15.92
N PRO A 18 -1.14 -3.37 -17.24
CA PRO A 18 -0.55 -4.51 -17.90
C PRO A 18 0.87 -4.73 -17.38
N LYS A 19 1.20 -5.99 -17.07
CA LYS A 19 2.50 -6.45 -16.57
C LYS A 19 3.61 -6.16 -17.58
N LYS A 20 4.13 -4.92 -17.62
CA LYS A 20 5.46 -4.66 -18.20
C LYS A 20 6.50 -5.23 -17.26
N ALA A 21 7.18 -6.28 -17.70
CA ALA A 21 8.31 -6.89 -17.00
C ALA A 21 9.46 -5.87 -16.90
N ILE A 22 9.47 -5.09 -15.81
CA ILE A 22 10.59 -4.22 -15.49
C ILE A 22 11.74 -5.13 -15.02
N LYS A 23 12.76 -5.30 -15.87
CA LYS A 23 14.05 -5.87 -15.46
C LYS A 23 14.54 -5.07 -14.25
N ARG A 24 14.56 -5.71 -13.07
CA ARG A 24 15.07 -5.11 -11.85
C ARG A 24 16.59 -4.92 -12.02
N VAL A 25 16.99 -3.73 -12.45
CA VAL A 25 18.34 -3.23 -12.18
C VAL A 25 18.49 -3.24 -10.66
N LYS A 26 19.44 -4.03 -10.15
CA LYS A 26 19.87 -4.01 -8.76
C LYS A 26 20.44 -2.61 -8.49
N LYS A 27 19.58 -1.68 -8.07
CA LYS A 27 20.02 -0.39 -7.55
C LYS A 27 20.79 -0.71 -6.26
N SER A 28 22.06 -0.33 -6.22
CA SER A 28 22.93 -0.44 -5.06
C SER A 28 22.21 0.07 -3.81
N LYS A 29 22.40 -0.67 -2.71
CA LYS A 29 21.69 -0.52 -1.44
C LYS A 29 22.26 0.69 -0.67
N GLU A 30 22.10 1.87 -1.22
CA GLU A 30 22.56 3.15 -0.63
C GLU A 30 21.50 4.22 -0.91
N GLY A 31 20.29 3.97 -0.42
CA GLY A 31 19.21 4.93 -0.44
C GLY A 31 18.24 4.61 0.68
N PRO A 32 17.48 5.61 1.16
CA PRO A 32 16.48 5.39 2.19
C PRO A 32 15.56 4.25 1.80
N LYS A 33 15.15 3.46 2.80
CA LYS A 33 14.28 2.31 2.56
C LYS A 33 13.00 2.83 1.91
N ARG A 34 12.62 2.24 0.78
CA ARG A 34 11.41 2.63 0.01
C ARG A 34 10.21 2.83 0.94
N ALA A 35 9.44 3.89 0.68
CA ALA A 35 8.18 4.11 1.38
C ALA A 35 7.28 2.87 1.28
N MET A 36 6.72 2.46 2.42
CA MET A 36 5.72 1.41 2.49
C MET A 36 4.36 1.96 2.10
N SER A 37 3.60 1.20 1.31
CA SER A 37 2.23 1.56 0.95
C SER A 37 1.25 1.16 2.06
N ALA A 38 0.04 1.71 2.03
CA ALA A 38 -1.02 1.39 3.00
C ALA A 38 -1.27 -0.12 3.10
N TYR A 39 -1.28 -0.80 1.94
CA TYR A 39 -1.40 -2.26 1.88
C TYR A 39 -0.25 -2.98 2.60
N MET A 40 0.99 -2.47 2.53
CA MET A 40 2.13 -3.11 3.20
C MET A 40 2.01 -3.00 4.73
N TYR A 41 1.56 -1.87 5.27
CA TYR A 41 1.29 -1.73 6.70
C TYR A 41 0.20 -2.68 7.17
N TRP A 42 -0.93 -2.71 6.47
CA TRP A 42 -2.01 -3.65 6.74
C TRP A 42 -1.53 -5.11 6.64
N PHE A 43 -0.75 -5.42 5.61
CA PHE A 43 -0.23 -6.77 5.40
C PHE A 43 0.76 -7.18 6.49
N ILE A 44 1.61 -6.30 7.00
CA ILE A 44 2.53 -6.63 8.10
C ILE A 44 1.75 -6.99 9.37
N GLU A 45 0.70 -6.22 9.69
CA GLU A 45 -0.18 -6.48 10.84
C GLU A 45 -0.98 -7.78 10.67
N ASN A 46 -1.47 -8.07 9.45
CA ASN A 46 -2.37 -9.20 9.20
C ASN A 46 -1.69 -10.47 8.66
N ARG A 47 -0.47 -10.38 8.12
CA ARG A 47 0.31 -11.55 7.68
C ARG A 47 0.43 -12.61 8.76
N PRO A 48 0.76 -12.33 10.04
CA PRO A 48 0.85 -13.40 11.05
C PRO A 48 -0.47 -14.18 11.12
N ARG A 49 -1.61 -13.50 11.19
CA ARG A 49 -2.95 -14.12 11.18
C ARG A 49 -3.22 -14.96 9.93
N ILE A 50 -2.90 -14.43 8.74
CA ILE A 50 -3.15 -15.15 7.48
C ILE A 50 -2.14 -16.31 7.31
N ALA A 51 -0.93 -16.16 7.83
CA ALA A 51 0.12 -17.16 7.81
C ALA A 51 -0.15 -18.34 8.77
N GLU A 52 -1.08 -18.20 9.72
CA GLU A 52 -1.57 -19.33 10.52
C GLU A 52 -2.40 -20.30 9.68
N SER A 53 -3.16 -19.80 8.70
CA SER A 53 -4.02 -20.63 7.84
C SER A 53 -3.40 -21.00 6.50
N CYS A 54 -2.38 -20.27 6.04
CA CYS A 54 -1.81 -20.44 4.70
C CYS A 54 -0.29 -20.24 4.71
N SER A 55 0.43 -20.81 3.74
CA SER A 55 1.88 -20.62 3.61
C SER A 55 2.28 -19.93 2.30
N GLY A 56 3.31 -19.10 2.37
CA GLY A 56 3.98 -18.48 1.22
C GLY A 56 3.05 -17.75 0.23
N PRO A 57 2.84 -18.30 -0.98
CA PRO A 57 2.07 -17.63 -2.04
C PRO A 57 0.58 -17.53 -1.77
N GLU A 58 0.01 -18.44 -0.98
CA GLU A 58 -1.42 -18.45 -0.63
C GLU A 58 -1.76 -17.28 0.30
N VAL A 59 -0.86 -16.95 1.23
CA VAL A 59 -0.98 -15.79 2.13
C VAL A 59 -1.15 -14.50 1.34
N MET A 60 -0.37 -14.33 0.25
CA MET A 60 -0.44 -13.14 -0.60
C MET A 60 -1.76 -13.07 -1.38
N LYS A 61 -2.31 -14.21 -1.81
CA LYS A 61 -3.63 -14.26 -2.48
C LYS A 61 -4.76 -13.92 -1.51
N ALA A 62 -4.77 -14.56 -0.34
CA ALA A 62 -5.77 -14.32 0.71
C ALA A 62 -5.73 -12.86 1.17
N ALA A 63 -4.54 -12.34 1.44
CA ALA A 63 -4.31 -10.94 1.78
C ALA A 63 -4.83 -9.97 0.71
N GLY A 64 -4.60 -10.26 -0.58
CA GLY A 64 -5.10 -9.45 -1.67
C GLY A 64 -6.63 -9.45 -1.78
N ALA A 65 -7.29 -10.55 -1.43
CA ALA A 65 -8.74 -10.65 -1.41
C ALA A 65 -9.35 -9.90 -0.20
N GLU A 66 -8.78 -10.06 0.99
CA GLU A 66 -9.19 -9.32 2.18
C GLU A 66 -9.00 -7.81 2.00
N TRP A 67 -7.87 -7.36 1.45
CA TRP A 67 -7.62 -5.93 1.23
C TRP A 67 -8.62 -5.25 0.30
N LYS A 68 -9.21 -5.99 -0.64
CA LYS A 68 -10.30 -5.48 -1.49
C LYS A 68 -11.61 -5.32 -0.71
N THR A 69 -11.81 -6.12 0.34
CA THR A 69 -13.00 -6.12 1.19
C THR A 69 -12.91 -5.11 2.33
N VAL A 70 -11.69 -4.76 2.76
CA VAL A 70 -11.45 -3.68 3.72
C VAL A 70 -11.98 -2.37 3.15
N GLU A 71 -12.92 -1.71 3.82
CA GLU A 71 -13.42 -0.38 3.43
C GLU A 71 -12.67 0.74 4.16
N ASP A 72 -12.39 0.58 5.45
CA ASP A 72 -11.67 1.58 6.24
C ASP A 72 -10.16 1.43 6.07
N LYS A 73 -9.59 2.05 5.02
CA LYS A 73 -8.14 2.07 4.77
C LYS A 73 -7.44 3.30 5.34
N SER A 74 -8.23 4.22 5.90
CA SER A 74 -7.79 5.54 6.35
C SER A 74 -6.65 5.48 7.37
N LYS A 75 -6.65 4.49 8.27
CA LYS A 75 -5.55 4.26 9.23
C LYS A 75 -4.22 4.02 8.49
N TRP A 76 -4.21 3.08 7.53
CA TRP A 76 -2.99 2.70 6.82
C TRP A 76 -2.59 3.70 5.73
N GLU A 77 -3.55 4.42 5.15
CA GLU A 77 -3.27 5.51 4.22
C GLU A 77 -2.55 6.68 4.91
N LYS A 78 -2.93 7.03 6.15
CA LYS A 78 -2.21 8.02 6.94
C LYS A 78 -0.78 7.59 7.24
N LEU A 79 -0.59 6.33 7.67
CA LEU A 79 0.75 5.76 7.92
C LEU A 79 1.61 5.77 6.65
N ALA A 80 1.03 5.36 5.51
CA ALA A 80 1.73 5.38 4.24
C ALA A 80 2.03 6.80 3.73
N ALA A 81 1.16 7.77 3.98
CA ALA A 81 1.40 9.17 3.62
C ALA A 81 2.57 9.76 4.42
N ASP A 82 2.65 9.46 5.71
CA ASP A 82 3.75 9.87 6.58
C ASP A 82 5.08 9.24 6.13
N ASP A 83 5.08 7.93 5.88
CA ASP A 83 6.27 7.21 5.42
C ASP A 83 6.71 7.64 4.02
N LYS A 84 5.75 7.95 3.14
CA LYS A 84 6.03 8.55 1.83
C LYS A 84 6.63 9.94 1.96
N LYS A 85 6.23 10.74 2.96
CA LYS A 85 6.83 12.05 3.23
C LYS A 85 8.29 11.89 3.69
N ARG A 86 8.54 10.97 4.63
CA ARG A 86 9.90 10.61 5.06
C ARG A 86 10.79 10.19 3.90
N PHE A 87 10.33 9.24 3.09
CA PHE A 87 11.09 8.77 1.95
C PHE A 87 11.37 9.89 0.94
N GLN A 88 10.40 10.76 0.66
CA GLN A 88 10.63 11.91 -0.23
C GLN A 88 11.72 12.83 0.28
N ASP A 89 11.70 13.17 1.58
CA ASP A 89 12.70 14.01 2.25
C ASP A 89 14.09 13.37 2.22
N GLU A 90 14.19 12.09 2.60
CA GLU A 90 15.46 11.35 2.58
C GLU A 90 15.95 11.01 1.16
N SER A 91 15.06 10.91 0.17
CA SER A 91 15.43 10.59 -1.23
C SER A 91 15.83 11.81 -2.05
N ALA A 92 15.52 13.01 -1.54
CA ALA A 92 15.87 14.28 -2.16
C ALA A 92 17.21 14.85 -1.66
N SER A 93 17.81 14.27 -0.61
CA SER A 93 19.22 14.48 -0.22
C SER A 93 20.12 13.39 -0.80
#